data_AF-A0A7V4DG67-F1
#
_entry.id   AF-A0A7V4DG67-F1
#
_cell.length_a   1.000
_cell.length_b   1.000
_cell.length_c   1.000
_cell.angle_alpha   90.00
_cell.angle_beta   90.00
_cell.angle_gamma   90.00
#
_symmetry.space_group_name_H-M   'P 1'
#
loop_
_entity.id
_entity.type
_entity.pdbx_description
1 polymer ?
#
loop_
_entity_poly.entity_id
_entity_poly.type
_entity_poly.pdbx_seq_one_letter_code
_entity_poly.pdbx_strand_id
1 'polypeptide(L)'
;MGRFLFHPTPRIGEVIVLSPEETHHLQVQRVPLRASVLIGNGRGGLYRGVLLERKDKHALVLVEEKVEDAVPSFFLSVWQGFLRSPARMDWMIEKLVEIGVTEIGFFPAERSVKERVSKDRMARWEKIVVSACKQSGRTWFPAVRVFESWEDFLVGLSGKKQRVFLADAS
;
A
#
# COMPACT_ATOMS: atom_id res chain seq x y z
N MET A 1 -13.33 4.60 14.15
CA MET A 1 -12.37 4.24 13.07
C MET A 1 -11.07 4.98 13.35
N GLY A 2 -9.94 4.29 13.45
CA GLY A 2 -8.68 4.90 13.89
C GLY A 2 -8.18 5.98 12.93
N ARG A 3 -7.50 7.01 13.46
CA ARG A 3 -6.85 8.06 12.69
C ARG A 3 -5.53 7.54 12.12
N PHE A 4 -5.62 6.65 11.15
CA PHE A 4 -4.46 5.98 10.55
C PHE A 4 -3.98 6.76 9.32
N LEU A 5 -2.77 7.28 9.40
CA LEU A 5 -2.10 8.09 8.39
C LEU A 5 -0.93 7.32 7.79
N PHE A 6 -0.48 7.72 6.60
CA PHE A 6 0.72 7.20 5.97
C PHE A 6 1.84 8.24 5.94
N HIS A 7 3.05 7.84 6.34
CA HIS A 7 4.27 8.63 6.15
C HIS A 7 5.49 7.70 6.03
N PRO A 8 6.44 7.95 5.11
CA PRO A 8 7.70 7.19 5.06
C PRO A 8 8.43 7.20 6.41
N THR A 9 9.12 6.10 6.74
CA THR A 9 9.68 5.79 8.09
C THR A 9 10.10 7.02 8.92
N PRO A 10 9.24 7.46 9.87
CA PRO A 10 9.53 8.60 10.73
C PRO A 10 10.49 8.22 11.87
N ARG A 11 11.14 9.23 12.49
CA ARG A 11 11.92 9.06 13.71
C ARG A 11 11.14 9.52 14.94
N ILE A 12 11.39 8.87 16.08
CA ILE A 12 10.82 9.30 17.36
C ILE A 12 11.41 10.68 17.73
N GLY A 13 10.55 11.59 18.21
CA GLY A 13 10.89 12.98 18.51
C GLY A 13 10.88 13.93 17.30
N GLU A 14 10.66 13.41 16.09
CA GLU A 14 10.59 14.21 14.87
C GLU A 14 9.23 14.88 14.71
N VAL A 15 9.22 16.12 14.19
CA VAL A 15 8.00 16.75 13.68
C VAL A 15 7.93 16.50 12.17
N ILE A 16 6.99 15.67 11.76
CA ILE A 16 6.78 15.32 10.35
C ILE A 16 5.76 16.24 9.69
N VAL A 17 5.97 16.51 8.41
CA VAL A 17 5.01 17.23 7.56
C VAL A 17 4.19 16.19 6.81
N LEU A 18 2.88 16.16 7.05
CA LEU A 18 1.99 15.26 6.34
C LEU A 18 1.80 15.70 4.88
N SER A 19 1.57 14.72 4.00
CA SER A 19 1.22 15.00 2.61
C SER A 19 -0.10 15.80 2.53
N PRO A 20 -0.37 16.49 1.40
CA PRO A 20 -1.65 17.17 1.19
C PRO A 20 -2.85 16.23 1.32
N GLU A 21 -2.71 14.96 0.90
CA GLU A 21 -3.76 13.95 0.99
C GLU A 21 -4.06 13.56 2.45
N GLU A 22 -3.03 13.32 3.25
CA GLU A 22 -3.20 13.02 4.68
C GLU A 22 -3.70 14.24 5.47
N THR A 23 -3.27 15.44 5.09
CA THR A 23 -3.78 16.70 5.66
C THR A 23 -5.28 16.85 5.41
N HIS A 24 -5.72 16.63 4.17
CA HIS A 24 -7.13 16.67 3.80
C HIS A 24 -7.92 15.57 4.54
N HIS A 25 -7.36 14.37 4.69
CA HIS A 25 -7.98 13.30 5.47
C HIS A 25 -8.25 13.70 6.93
N LEU A 26 -7.29 14.36 7.59
CA LEU A 26 -7.46 14.90 8.94
C LEU A 26 -8.50 16.02 9.02
N GLN A 27 -8.64 16.84 7.98
CA GLN A 27 -9.66 17.89 7.89
C GLN A 27 -11.06 17.27 7.78
N VAL A 28 -11.25 16.30 6.88
CA VAL A 28 -12.52 15.60 6.68
C VAL A 28 -12.94 14.85 7.95
N GLN A 29 -12.00 14.20 8.64
CA GLN A 29 -12.25 13.55 9.92
C GLN A 29 -12.39 14.52 11.10
N ARG A 30 -12.21 15.83 10.89
CA ARG A 30 -12.30 16.88 11.90
C ARG A 30 -11.44 16.59 13.13
N VAL A 31 -10.25 16.04 12.93
CA VAL A 31 -9.32 15.71 14.02
C VAL A 31 -8.91 17.00 14.76
N PRO A 32 -9.08 17.10 16.09
CA PRO A 32 -8.70 18.30 16.82
C PRO A 32 -7.18 18.38 16.98
N LEU A 33 -6.66 19.61 17.19
CA LEU A 33 -5.27 19.80 17.58
C LEU A 33 -5.00 19.06 18.91
N ARG A 34 -3.74 18.68 19.11
CA ARG A 34 -3.24 17.90 20.25
C ARG A 34 -3.81 16.49 20.37
N ALA A 35 -4.57 16.02 19.38
CA ALA A 35 -5.15 14.71 19.40
C ALA A 35 -4.14 13.65 18.90
N SER A 36 -4.20 12.46 19.50
CA SER A 36 -3.37 11.32 19.08
C SER A 36 -3.80 10.81 17.70
N VAL A 37 -2.81 10.47 16.88
CA VAL A 37 -2.93 9.85 15.55
C VAL A 37 -1.99 8.66 15.44
N LEU A 38 -2.29 7.72 14.54
CA LEU A 38 -1.43 6.60 14.19
C LEU A 38 -0.82 6.84 12.81
N ILE A 39 0.47 6.55 12.67
CA ILE A 39 1.23 6.72 11.44
C ILE A 39 1.84 5.38 11.06
N GLY A 40 1.42 4.82 9.93
CA GLY A 40 2.01 3.62 9.34
C GLY A 40 3.08 3.99 8.32
N ASN A 41 4.21 3.27 8.32
CA ASN A 41 5.26 3.42 7.30
C ASN A 41 5.12 2.45 6.11
N GLY A 42 4.12 1.56 6.14
CA GLY A 42 3.89 0.56 5.10
C GLY A 42 4.91 -0.59 5.08
N ARG A 43 5.78 -0.68 6.08
CA ARG A 43 6.82 -1.70 6.23
C ARG A 43 6.81 -2.34 7.62
N GLY A 44 5.62 -2.40 8.23
CA GLY A 44 5.40 -3.00 9.56
C GLY A 44 5.47 -2.01 10.72
N GLY A 45 6.08 -0.85 10.51
CA GLY A 45 6.21 0.19 11.51
C GLY A 45 4.89 0.94 11.72
N LEU A 46 4.42 0.94 12.97
CA LEU A 46 3.33 1.77 13.44
C LEU A 46 3.84 2.72 14.50
N TYR A 47 3.51 3.99 14.36
CA TYR A 47 3.95 5.06 15.25
C TYR A 47 2.75 5.81 15.80
N ARG A 48 2.87 6.30 17.03
CA ARG A 48 1.91 7.23 17.61
C ARG A 48 2.49 8.62 17.52
N GLY A 49 1.64 9.57 17.15
CA GLY A 49 1.99 10.98 17.19
C GLY A 49 0.85 11.87 17.63
N VAL A 50 1.16 13.14 17.81
CA VAL A 50 0.23 14.19 18.22
C VAL A 50 0.17 15.27 17.15
N LEU A 51 -1.05 15.60 16.71
CA LEU A 51 -1.28 16.67 15.76
C LEU A 51 -0.97 18.04 16.39
N LEU A 52 0.11 18.68 15.96
CA LEU A 52 0.53 20.00 16.45
C LEU A 52 -0.18 21.13 15.72
N GLU A 53 -0.27 21.01 14.40
CA GLU A 53 -0.78 22.06 13.52
C GLU A 53 -1.58 21.45 12.37
N ARG A 54 -2.63 22.15 11.94
CA ARG A 54 -3.38 21.83 10.73
C ARG A 54 -3.75 23.13 10.00
N LYS A 55 -3.13 23.36 8.85
CA LYS A 55 -3.47 24.41 7.87
C LYS A 55 -4.04 23.78 6.60
N ASP A 56 -4.45 24.60 5.63
CA ASP A 56 -5.14 24.14 4.42
C ASP A 56 -4.35 23.11 3.61
N LYS A 57 -3.00 23.25 3.54
CA LYS A 57 -2.14 22.40 2.69
C LYS A 57 -1.12 21.55 3.42
N HIS A 58 -0.96 21.72 4.73
CA HIS A 58 -0.05 20.90 5.52
C HIS A 58 -0.56 20.75 6.96
N ALA A 59 -0.22 19.60 7.53
CA ALA A 59 -0.39 19.31 8.95
C ALA A 59 0.94 18.83 9.52
N LEU A 60 1.23 19.24 10.76
CA LEU A 60 2.43 18.88 11.49
C LEU A 60 2.09 17.89 12.59
N VAL A 61 2.83 16.79 12.66
CA VAL A 61 2.64 15.77 13.70
C VAL A 61 3.97 15.53 14.40
N LEU A 62 3.97 15.60 15.73
CA LEU A 62 5.10 15.14 16.54
C LEU A 62 5.00 13.62 16.71
N VAL A 63 6.05 12.90 16.36
CA VAL A 63 6.12 11.44 16.53
C VAL A 63 6.63 11.14 17.93
N GLU A 64 5.79 10.52 18.77
CA GLU A 64 6.10 10.32 20.19
C GLU A 64 6.71 8.95 20.48
N GLU A 65 6.22 7.91 19.82
CA GLU A 65 6.66 6.53 20.06
C GLU A 65 6.44 5.63 18.85
N LYS A 66 7.21 4.53 18.80
CA LYS A 66 6.94 3.39 17.92
C LYS A 66 6.08 2.40 18.67
N VAL A 67 4.86 2.18 18.20
CA VAL A 67 3.86 1.29 18.81
C VAL A 67 4.08 -0.16 18.38
N GLU A 68 4.43 -0.36 17.11
CA GLU A 68 4.57 -1.69 16.53
C GLU A 68 5.68 -1.73 15.47
N ASP A 69 6.28 -2.90 15.30
CA ASP A 69 7.19 -3.22 14.21
C ASP A 69 6.94 -4.66 13.74
N ALA A 70 5.82 -4.87 13.03
CA ALA A 70 5.40 -6.21 12.66
C ALA A 70 5.87 -6.60 11.26
N VAL A 71 6.51 -7.76 11.18
CA VAL A 71 6.76 -8.45 9.91
C VAL A 71 5.61 -9.43 9.66
N PRO A 72 5.10 -9.54 8.43
CA PRO A 72 4.12 -10.56 8.08
C PRO A 72 4.59 -11.96 8.48
N SER A 73 3.70 -12.75 9.09
CA SER A 73 4.00 -14.14 9.49
C SER A 73 4.22 -15.07 8.29
N PHE A 74 3.73 -14.68 7.11
CA PHE A 74 4.00 -15.32 5.84
C PHE A 74 4.04 -14.27 4.72
N PHE A 75 4.75 -14.60 3.65
CA PHE A 75 4.76 -13.81 2.42
C PHE A 75 3.89 -14.50 1.38
N LEU A 76 2.85 -13.80 0.92
CA LEU A 76 1.94 -14.26 -0.11
C LEU A 76 1.98 -13.28 -1.28
N SER A 77 2.46 -13.74 -2.42
CA SER A 77 2.47 -12.99 -3.68
C SER A 77 1.35 -13.51 -4.57
N VAL A 78 0.53 -12.61 -5.12
CA VAL A 78 -0.49 -12.96 -6.12
C VAL A 78 -0.13 -12.33 -7.45
N TRP A 79 -0.04 -13.18 -8.48
CA TRP A 79 0.31 -12.78 -9.84
C TRP A 79 -0.87 -13.02 -10.76
N GLN A 80 -1.30 -11.99 -11.49
CA GLN A 80 -2.46 -12.03 -12.35
C GLN A 80 -2.08 -11.56 -13.77
N GLY A 81 -2.42 -12.38 -14.78
CA GLY A 81 -2.34 -11.95 -16.17
C GLY A 81 -3.23 -10.72 -16.42
N PHE A 82 -2.77 -9.76 -17.22
CA PHE A 82 -3.50 -8.51 -17.44
C PHE A 82 -4.97 -8.71 -17.84
N LEU A 83 -5.85 -8.02 -17.12
CA LEU A 83 -7.28 -8.04 -17.41
C LEU A 83 -7.65 -6.93 -18.40
N ARG A 84 -8.64 -7.19 -19.25
CA ARG A 84 -9.16 -6.17 -20.19
C ARG A 84 -9.78 -4.97 -19.50
N SER A 85 -10.27 -5.14 -18.27
CA SER A 85 -10.93 -4.08 -17.50
C SER A 85 -9.97 -3.48 -16.47
N PRO A 86 -9.56 -2.20 -16.63
CA PRO A 86 -8.78 -1.50 -15.62
C PRO A 86 -9.46 -1.47 -14.25
N ALA A 87 -10.78 -1.22 -14.25
CA ALA A 87 -11.58 -1.19 -13.02
C ALA A 87 -11.56 -2.52 -12.25
N ARG A 88 -11.53 -3.67 -12.95
CA ARG A 88 -11.37 -4.98 -12.30
C ARG A 88 -9.99 -5.16 -11.67
N MET A 89 -8.94 -4.63 -12.29
CA MET A 89 -7.60 -4.68 -11.70
C MET A 89 -7.51 -3.83 -10.44
N ASP A 90 -8.11 -2.64 -10.44
CA ASP A 90 -8.17 -1.78 -9.25
C ASP A 90 -8.91 -2.46 -8.10
N TRP A 91 -10.09 -3.01 -8.39
CA TRP A 91 -10.87 -3.76 -7.43
C TRP A 91 -10.09 -4.96 -6.89
N MET A 92 -9.40 -5.69 -7.76
CA MET A 92 -8.60 -6.84 -7.34
C MET A 92 -7.45 -6.41 -6.43
N ILE A 93 -6.76 -5.30 -6.72
CA ILE A 93 -5.70 -4.79 -5.85
C ILE A 93 -6.25 -4.49 -4.45
N GLU A 94 -7.40 -3.81 -4.36
CA GLU A 94 -8.09 -3.55 -3.09
C GLU A 94 -8.37 -4.85 -2.32
N LYS A 95 -8.94 -5.86 -2.99
CA LYS A 95 -9.30 -7.13 -2.33
C LYS A 95 -8.09 -7.98 -1.93
N LEU A 96 -7.04 -7.97 -2.73
CA LEU A 96 -5.80 -8.64 -2.38
C LEU A 96 -5.14 -7.98 -1.15
N VAL A 97 -5.19 -6.64 -1.05
CA VAL A 97 -4.73 -5.93 0.15
C VAL A 97 -5.54 -6.34 1.38
N GLU A 98 -6.86 -6.41 1.28
CA GLU A 98 -7.76 -6.82 2.39
C GLU A 98 -7.46 -8.25 2.88
N ILE A 99 -7.25 -9.20 1.96
CA ILE A 99 -6.92 -10.62 2.27
C ILE A 99 -5.49 -10.75 2.82
N GLY A 100 -4.65 -9.79 2.50
CA GLY A 100 -3.39 -9.60 3.18
C GLY A 100 -2.16 -10.15 2.51
N VAL A 101 -2.17 -10.10 1.18
CA VAL A 101 -0.97 -10.33 0.37
C VAL A 101 0.17 -9.37 0.76
N THR A 102 1.39 -9.80 0.48
CA THR A 102 2.61 -9.00 0.64
C THR A 102 3.14 -8.45 -0.68
N GLU A 103 2.65 -8.99 -1.80
CA GLU A 103 3.03 -8.58 -3.15
C GLU A 103 1.88 -8.88 -4.11
N ILE A 104 1.60 -7.93 -4.99
CA ILE A 104 0.63 -8.06 -6.07
C ILE A 104 1.41 -7.82 -7.35
N GLY A 105 1.19 -8.63 -8.38
CA GLY A 105 1.76 -8.29 -9.66
C GLY A 105 0.99 -8.73 -10.87
N PHE A 106 1.36 -8.08 -11.97
CA PHE A 106 0.73 -8.22 -13.25
C PHE A 106 1.74 -8.58 -14.32
N PHE A 107 1.34 -9.40 -15.27
CA PHE A 107 2.19 -9.85 -16.36
C PHE A 107 1.36 -10.10 -17.63
N PRO A 108 1.97 -10.05 -18.82
CA PRO A 108 1.32 -10.48 -20.04
C PRO A 108 1.29 -12.01 -20.12
N ALA A 109 0.11 -12.56 -20.40
CA ALA A 109 -0.14 -13.97 -20.67
C ALA A 109 -0.72 -14.13 -22.09
N GLU A 110 -0.77 -15.37 -22.58
CA GLU A 110 -1.25 -15.69 -23.94
C GLU A 110 -2.63 -15.09 -24.26
N ARG A 111 -3.57 -15.15 -23.30
CA ARG A 111 -4.95 -14.65 -23.43
C ARG A 111 -5.19 -13.31 -22.73
N SER A 112 -4.15 -12.67 -22.18
CA SER A 112 -4.29 -11.37 -21.54
C SER A 112 -4.23 -10.24 -22.56
N VAL A 113 -4.66 -9.05 -22.17
CA VAL A 113 -4.37 -7.85 -22.97
C VAL A 113 -2.87 -7.53 -22.86
N LYS A 114 -2.21 -7.27 -23.99
CA LYS A 114 -0.85 -6.71 -23.98
C LYS A 114 -0.96 -5.23 -23.61
N GLU A 115 -0.68 -4.90 -22.36
CA GLU A 115 -0.78 -3.54 -21.87
C GLU A 115 0.54 -3.07 -21.29
N ARG A 116 1.03 -1.93 -21.79
CA ARG A 116 2.12 -1.22 -21.13
C ARG A 116 1.53 -0.38 -20.02
N VAL A 117 1.93 -0.66 -18.78
CA VAL A 117 1.43 0.09 -17.63
C VAL A 117 2.14 1.45 -17.59
N SER A 118 1.36 2.53 -17.67
CA SER A 118 1.88 3.89 -17.55
C SER A 118 2.28 4.21 -16.12
N LYS A 119 3.15 5.22 -15.93
CA LYS A 119 3.51 5.73 -14.61
C LYS A 119 2.29 6.20 -13.81
N ASP A 120 1.32 6.84 -14.48
CA ASP A 120 0.09 7.30 -13.84
C ASP A 120 -0.76 6.13 -13.31
N ARG A 121 -0.79 5.01 -14.05
CA ARG A 121 -1.49 3.82 -13.60
C ARG A 121 -0.78 3.17 -12.40
N MET A 122 0.54 3.09 -12.42
CA MET A 122 1.32 2.64 -11.26
C MET A 122 1.04 3.50 -10.02
N ALA A 123 1.10 4.83 -10.16
CA ALA A 123 0.81 5.75 -9.07
C ALA A 123 -0.63 5.61 -8.55
N ARG A 124 -1.60 5.33 -9.44
CA ARG A 124 -2.98 5.04 -9.04
C ARG A 124 -3.09 3.75 -8.24
N TRP A 125 -2.40 2.69 -8.63
CA TRP A 125 -2.38 1.43 -7.89
C TRP A 125 -1.72 1.57 -6.51
N GLU A 126 -0.63 2.32 -6.41
CA GLU A 126 -0.02 2.66 -5.12
C GLU A 126 -1.01 3.38 -4.20
N LYS A 127 -1.78 4.35 -4.72
CA LYS A 127 -2.84 5.02 -3.94
C LYS A 127 -3.94 4.06 -3.48
N ILE A 128 -4.36 3.13 -4.34
CA ILE A 128 -5.34 2.09 -3.96
C ILE A 128 -4.79 1.24 -2.83
N VAL A 129 -3.53 0.80 -2.92
CA VAL A 129 -2.86 0.03 -1.86
C VAL A 129 -2.83 0.80 -0.55
N VAL A 130 -2.39 2.07 -0.58
CA VAL A 130 -2.33 2.92 0.62
C VAL A 130 -3.72 3.06 1.23
N SER A 131 -4.73 3.42 0.44
CA SER A 131 -6.10 3.57 0.91
C SER A 131 -6.65 2.28 1.53
N ALA A 132 -6.51 1.15 0.84
CA ALA A 132 -6.99 -0.15 1.31
C ALA A 132 -6.26 -0.62 2.59
N CYS A 133 -4.95 -0.39 2.68
CA CYS A 133 -4.18 -0.71 3.89
C CYS A 133 -4.63 0.14 5.08
N LYS A 134 -4.84 1.45 4.88
CA LYS A 134 -5.35 2.36 5.93
C LYS A 134 -6.72 1.93 6.44
N GLN A 135 -7.63 1.57 5.52
CA GLN A 135 -8.97 1.09 5.88
C GLN A 135 -8.94 -0.26 6.60
N SER A 136 -8.02 -1.13 6.21
CA SER A 136 -7.82 -2.46 6.81
C SER A 136 -6.95 -2.45 8.08
N GLY A 137 -6.38 -1.29 8.45
CA GLY A 137 -5.45 -1.16 9.59
C GLY A 137 -4.11 -1.88 9.39
N ARG A 138 -3.72 -2.20 8.15
CA ARG A 138 -2.48 -2.93 7.86
C ARG A 138 -1.27 -2.00 7.99
N THR A 139 -0.20 -2.49 8.61
CA THR A 139 1.07 -1.78 8.76
C THR A 139 2.10 -2.17 7.69
N TRP A 140 1.90 -3.31 7.03
CA TRP A 140 2.71 -3.79 5.91
C TRP A 140 1.94 -3.66 4.58
N PHE A 141 2.41 -2.76 3.71
CA PHE A 141 1.77 -2.46 2.44
C PHE A 141 2.35 -3.36 1.35
N PRO A 142 1.53 -4.09 0.59
CA PRO A 142 2.03 -4.94 -0.48
C PRO A 142 2.73 -4.10 -1.55
N ALA A 143 3.80 -4.65 -2.11
CA ALA A 143 4.41 -4.09 -3.31
C ALA A 143 3.54 -4.40 -4.53
N VAL A 144 3.40 -3.45 -5.46
CA VAL A 144 2.80 -3.69 -6.78
C VAL A 144 3.91 -3.80 -7.80
N ARG A 145 3.95 -4.91 -8.54
CA ARG A 145 4.94 -5.17 -9.58
C ARG A 145 4.29 -5.45 -10.93
N VAL A 146 4.99 -5.07 -11.98
CA VAL A 146 4.58 -5.33 -13.36
C VAL A 146 5.77 -5.92 -14.11
N PHE A 147 5.53 -7.01 -14.83
CA PHE A 147 6.46 -7.54 -15.80
C PHE A 147 6.05 -7.10 -17.21
N GLU A 148 7.03 -6.73 -18.03
CA GLU A 148 6.77 -6.28 -19.41
C GLU A 148 6.61 -7.46 -20.38
N SER A 149 7.14 -8.63 -20.04
CA SER A 149 7.05 -9.86 -20.84
C SER A 149 6.73 -11.10 -19.98
N TRP A 150 6.33 -12.17 -20.65
CA TRP A 150 6.10 -13.47 -20.01
C TRP A 150 7.42 -14.09 -19.54
N GLU A 151 8.48 -13.91 -20.32
CA GLU A 151 9.82 -14.39 -20.03
C GLU A 151 10.39 -13.73 -18.76
N ASP A 152 10.25 -12.40 -18.63
CA ASP A 152 10.69 -11.67 -17.44
C ASP A 152 9.95 -12.14 -16.20
N PHE A 153 8.65 -12.43 -16.33
CA PHE A 153 7.86 -12.97 -15.24
C PHE A 153 8.37 -14.35 -14.78
N LEU A 154 8.65 -15.27 -15.72
CA LEU A 154 9.19 -16.59 -15.39
C LEU A 154 10.58 -16.51 -14.74
N VAL A 155 11.46 -15.63 -15.23
CA VAL A 155 12.78 -15.39 -14.62
C VAL A 155 12.61 -14.82 -13.22
N GLY A 156 11.71 -13.85 -13.03
CA GLY A 156 11.41 -13.26 -11.73
C GLY A 156 10.86 -14.26 -10.70
N LEU A 157 10.09 -15.25 -11.14
CA LEU A 157 9.57 -16.32 -10.28
C LEU A 157 10.64 -17.35 -9.89
N SER A 158 11.50 -17.74 -10.83
CA SER A 158 12.51 -18.79 -10.61
C SER A 158 13.64 -18.35 -9.68
N GLY A 159 13.90 -17.05 -9.56
CA GLY A 159 14.92 -16.50 -8.66
C GLY A 159 14.60 -16.59 -7.16
N LYS A 160 13.42 -17.09 -6.76
CA LYS A 160 12.98 -17.17 -5.36
C LYS A 160 12.71 -18.62 -4.95
N LYS A 161 13.21 -19.05 -3.79
CA LYS A 161 12.77 -20.30 -3.14
C LYS A 161 11.35 -20.09 -2.59
N GLN A 162 10.34 -20.58 -3.31
CA GLN A 162 8.94 -20.41 -2.96
C GLN A 162 8.09 -21.60 -3.45
N ARG A 163 6.91 -21.79 -2.85
CA ARG A 163 5.89 -22.70 -3.39
C ARG A 163 5.01 -21.91 -4.33
N VAL A 164 4.82 -22.43 -5.55
CA VAL A 164 3.96 -21.81 -6.56
C VAL A 164 2.71 -22.66 -6.70
N PHE A 165 1.56 -22.00 -6.56
CA PHE A 165 0.27 -22.59 -6.85
C PHE A 165 -0.27 -21.94 -8.13
N LEU A 166 -0.62 -22.77 -9.11
CA LEU A 166 -1.25 -22.33 -10.33
C LEU A 166 -2.76 -22.56 -10.17
N ALA A 167 -3.51 -21.47 -10.13
CA ALA A 167 -4.96 -21.54 -10.20
C ALA A 167 -5.36 -21.58 -11.68
N ASP A 168 -5.62 -22.78 -12.20
CA ASP A 168 -6.28 -22.92 -13.49
C ASP A 168 -7.78 -22.71 -13.30
N ALA A 169 -8.38 -21.88 -14.16
CA ALA A 169 -9.81 -21.63 -14.17
C ALA A 169 -10.58 -22.60 -15.10
N SER A 170 -9.89 -23.62 -15.61
CA SER A 170 -10.44 -24.73 -16.40
C SER A 170 -11.59 -25.45 -15.71
#